data_AF-A0A3S0CYC8-F1
#
_entry.id   AF-A0A3S0CYC8-F1
#
_cell.length_a   1.000
_cell.length_b   1.000
_cell.length_c   1.000
_cell.angle_alpha   90.00
_cell.angle_beta   90.00
_cell.angle_gamma   90.00
#
_symmetry.space_group_name_H-M   'P 1'
#
loop_
_entity.id
_entity.type
_entity.pdbx_description
1 polymer ?
#
loop_
_entity_poly.entity_id
_entity_poly.type
_entity_poly.pdbx_seq_one_letter_code
_entity_poly.pdbx_strand_id
1 'polypeptide(L)'
;MAPEQLDSALLPKRFLALFPQRFGSTFRATGGTAWRAMSQFHYLEDDSILGSLGGSSKNIRACLLDKKTSYLALSCETGDEGIDFEGARIVVKQLQDAGLKPNLYKESGSNAVQIFLAFSEPIETDYAAHVIASLLKNETVVIHDTETPFVLPLQQGFAWLNDDFLIKVECDQIAIEPAMAMFLHDLHFNSVPSDILERLGITEETLCTTATPVVETIELTEFKVPQPIADETLTAQEEAALDTHIQESAHINPPPAELPGVATQVQVQVPGGRQLLLFPVDSHVVQFELPKERPKRKKRARSDLPADAQPEISFPSLFSVFPTDAQGVMQPSKEAHDN
;
A
#
# COMPACT_ATOMS: atom_id res chain seq x y z
N MET A 1 29.56 -0.85 -20.23
CA MET A 1 28.19 -0.40 -20.52
C MET A 1 28.08 1.03 -20.02
N ALA A 2 27.83 2.00 -20.91
CA ALA A 2 27.59 3.37 -20.50
C ALA A 2 26.24 3.44 -19.77
N PRO A 3 26.10 4.24 -18.69
CA PRO A 3 24.79 4.47 -18.09
C PRO A 3 23.90 5.12 -19.14
N GLU A 4 22.83 4.43 -19.54
CA GLU A 4 21.75 5.04 -20.31
C GLU A 4 21.30 6.29 -19.54
N GLN A 5 21.63 7.48 -20.05
CA GLN A 5 21.05 8.72 -19.54
C GLN A 5 19.55 8.60 -19.79
N LEU A 6 18.81 8.30 -18.71
CA LEU A 6 17.36 8.25 -18.76
C LEU A 6 16.88 9.63 -19.22
N ASP A 7 16.29 9.69 -20.41
CA ASP A 7 15.68 10.91 -20.93
C ASP A 7 14.57 11.35 -19.96
N SER A 8 14.79 12.46 -19.27
CA SER A 8 13.90 12.95 -18.21
C SER A 8 12.48 13.19 -18.73
N ALA A 9 12.32 13.46 -20.04
CA ALA A 9 11.02 13.64 -20.68
C ALA A 9 10.22 12.32 -20.82
N LEU A 10 10.89 11.17 -20.83
CA LEU A 10 10.25 9.85 -20.97
C LEU A 10 9.91 9.20 -19.63
N LEU A 11 10.53 9.67 -18.54
CA LEU A 11 10.40 9.08 -17.22
C LEU A 11 8.95 9.11 -16.69
N PRO A 12 8.17 10.21 -16.80
CA PRO A 12 6.76 10.20 -16.42
C PRO A 12 5.94 9.22 -17.26
N LYS A 13 6.23 9.09 -18.56
CA LYS A 13 5.53 8.16 -19.44
C LYS A 13 5.78 6.71 -19.06
N ARG A 14 7.04 6.37 -18.72
CA ARG A 14 7.42 5.02 -18.25
C ARG A 14 6.74 4.68 -16.93
N PHE A 15 6.70 5.62 -16.00
CA PHE A 15 5.99 5.44 -14.73
C PHE A 15 4.48 5.24 -14.94
N LEU A 16 3.84 6.09 -15.74
CA LEU A 16 2.41 6.01 -16.02
C LEU A 16 2.00 4.72 -16.73
N ALA A 17 2.91 4.14 -17.53
CA ALA A 17 2.72 2.88 -18.22
C ALA A 17 2.62 1.67 -17.28
N LEU A 18 3.04 1.79 -16.01
CA LEU A 18 2.86 0.75 -14.99
C LEU A 18 1.40 0.60 -14.55
N PHE A 19 0.55 1.58 -14.82
CA PHE A 19 -0.82 1.60 -14.29
C PHE A 19 -1.88 1.66 -15.42
N PRO A 20 -1.82 0.79 -16.44
CA PRO A 20 -2.65 0.94 -17.65
C PRO A 20 -4.15 0.85 -17.35
N GLN A 21 -4.55 0.17 -16.27
CA GLN A 21 -5.93 0.14 -15.81
C GLN A 21 -6.31 1.45 -15.10
N ARG A 22 -7.10 2.28 -15.80
CA ARG A 22 -7.54 3.60 -15.31
C ARG A 22 -8.95 3.62 -14.72
N PHE A 23 -9.72 2.54 -14.89
CA PHE A 23 -11.05 2.40 -14.32
C PHE A 23 -11.01 1.69 -12.96
N GLY A 24 -12.05 1.88 -12.15
CA GLY A 24 -12.13 1.26 -10.82
C GLY A 24 -11.16 1.85 -9.80
N SER A 25 -10.55 3.02 -10.09
CA SER A 25 -9.67 3.69 -9.14
C SER A 25 -10.43 4.17 -7.90
N THR A 26 -9.75 4.17 -6.76
CA THR A 26 -10.28 4.70 -5.51
C THR A 26 -9.37 5.81 -4.99
N PHE A 27 -9.91 6.65 -4.10
CA PHE A 27 -9.13 7.70 -3.46
C PHE A 27 -9.62 7.95 -2.04
N ARG A 28 -8.74 8.50 -1.21
CA ARG A 28 -9.05 9.01 0.11
C ARG A 28 -8.33 10.33 0.34
N ALA A 29 -8.81 11.13 1.29
CA ALA A 29 -8.08 12.31 1.72
C ALA A 29 -6.81 11.89 2.48
N THR A 30 -5.73 12.66 2.37
CA THR A 30 -4.53 12.46 3.19
C THR A 30 -4.90 12.50 4.68
N GLY A 31 -4.46 11.49 5.44
CA GLY A 31 -4.81 11.33 6.86
C GLY A 31 -6.23 10.79 7.12
N GLY A 32 -7.03 10.60 6.07
CA GLY A 32 -8.33 9.94 6.17
C GLY A 32 -8.20 8.42 6.10
N THR A 33 -9.14 7.71 6.74
CA THR A 33 -9.23 6.24 6.69
C THR A 33 -10.23 5.74 5.64
N ALA A 34 -11.20 6.57 5.25
CA ALA A 34 -12.29 6.17 4.36
C ALA A 34 -11.91 6.30 2.88
N TRP A 35 -11.84 5.15 2.19
CA TRP A 35 -11.71 5.07 0.74
C TRP A 35 -13.03 5.36 0.03
N ARG A 36 -12.96 6.08 -1.09
CA ARG A 36 -14.08 6.37 -1.98
C ARG A 36 -13.77 5.83 -3.37
N ALA A 37 -14.66 4.99 -3.88
CA ALA A 37 -14.60 4.56 -5.26
C ALA A 37 -14.91 5.72 -6.20
N MET A 38 -14.14 5.87 -7.27
CA MET A 38 -14.53 6.72 -8.38
C MET A 38 -15.67 6.06 -9.17
N SER A 39 -16.43 6.86 -9.90
CA SER A 39 -17.47 6.32 -10.78
C SER A 39 -16.84 5.32 -11.77
N GLN A 40 -17.54 4.23 -12.06
CA GLN A 40 -17.12 3.26 -13.09
C GLN A 40 -16.92 3.90 -14.49
N PHE A 41 -17.53 5.07 -14.73
CA PHE A 41 -17.38 5.83 -15.97
C PHE A 41 -16.29 6.90 -15.91
N HIS A 42 -15.65 7.06 -14.74
CA HIS A 42 -14.55 7.99 -14.57
C HIS A 42 -13.25 7.31 -15.00
N TYR A 43 -12.58 7.93 -15.94
CA TYR A 43 -11.24 7.55 -16.37
C TYR A 43 -10.21 8.34 -15.58
N LEU A 44 -9.30 7.64 -14.89
CA LEU A 44 -8.22 8.29 -14.17
C LEU A 44 -7.17 8.85 -15.15
N GLU A 45 -7.15 10.18 -15.30
CA GLU A 45 -6.24 10.87 -16.20
C GLU A 45 -4.79 10.87 -15.69
N ASP A 46 -3.84 10.90 -16.62
CA ASP A 46 -2.40 10.94 -16.31
C ASP A 46 -2.03 12.13 -15.41
N ASP A 47 -2.58 13.31 -15.69
CA ASP A 47 -2.37 14.52 -14.88
C ASP A 47 -2.88 14.36 -13.44
N SER A 48 -3.94 13.56 -13.25
CA SER A 48 -4.47 13.25 -11.92
C SER A 48 -3.57 12.31 -11.13
N ILE A 49 -2.89 11.38 -11.81
CA ILE A 49 -1.88 10.50 -11.20
C ILE A 49 -0.64 11.33 -10.88
N LEU A 50 -0.09 12.05 -11.85
CA LEU A 50 1.11 12.87 -11.67
C LEU A 50 0.91 13.94 -10.58
N GLY A 51 -0.27 14.58 -10.55
CA GLY A 51 -0.62 15.56 -9.52
C GLY A 51 -0.85 14.96 -8.13
N SER A 52 -0.95 13.65 -7.99
CA SER A 52 -1.02 12.96 -6.70
C SER A 52 0.34 12.56 -6.12
N LEU A 53 1.39 12.62 -6.95
CA LEU A 53 2.73 12.24 -6.55
C LEU A 53 3.38 13.32 -5.67
N GLY A 54 4.29 12.89 -4.80
CA GLY A 54 4.98 13.74 -3.84
C GLY A 54 4.09 14.22 -2.68
N GLY A 55 4.66 15.07 -1.82
CA GLY A 55 4.08 15.43 -0.53
C GLY A 55 2.98 16.50 -0.53
N SER A 56 2.66 17.13 -1.67
CA SER A 56 1.70 18.25 -1.73
C SER A 56 0.26 17.85 -2.06
N SER A 57 0.02 16.56 -2.36
CA SER A 57 -1.30 16.06 -2.72
C SER A 57 -2.24 16.04 -1.51
N LYS A 58 -3.50 16.44 -1.72
CA LYS A 58 -4.56 16.33 -0.71
C LYS A 58 -5.20 14.94 -0.65
N ASN A 59 -4.96 14.13 -1.68
CA ASN A 59 -5.61 12.84 -1.83
C ASN A 59 -4.57 11.75 -2.10
N ILE A 60 -4.76 10.61 -1.46
CA ILE A 60 -4.06 9.37 -1.79
C ILE A 60 -4.95 8.58 -2.75
N ARG A 61 -4.37 8.07 -3.83
CA ARG A 61 -5.02 7.32 -4.89
C ARG A 61 -4.57 5.86 -4.88
N ALA A 62 -5.48 5.00 -5.30
CA ALA A 62 -5.24 3.58 -5.54
C ALA A 62 -5.86 3.16 -6.87
N CYS A 63 -5.26 2.18 -7.54
CA CYS A 63 -5.75 1.62 -8.79
C CYS A 63 -5.76 0.09 -8.75
N LEU A 64 -6.53 -0.49 -9.65
CA LEU A 64 -6.51 -1.93 -9.91
C LEU A 64 -5.30 -2.28 -10.77
N LEU A 65 -4.83 -3.52 -10.67
CA LEU A 65 -3.94 -4.08 -11.68
C LEU A 65 -4.72 -4.39 -12.96
N ASP A 66 -4.04 -4.36 -14.10
CA ASP A 66 -4.62 -4.83 -15.36
C ASP A 66 -4.57 -6.36 -15.41
N LYS A 67 -5.26 -6.97 -16.38
CA LYS A 67 -5.28 -8.44 -16.57
C LYS A 67 -3.90 -9.03 -16.82
N LYS A 68 -3.02 -8.23 -17.43
CA LYS A 68 -1.61 -8.56 -17.61
C LYS A 68 -0.75 -7.45 -17.05
N THR A 69 0.23 -7.83 -16.24
CA THR A 69 1.11 -6.89 -15.54
C THR A 69 2.55 -7.41 -15.56
N SER A 70 3.52 -6.51 -15.46
CA SER A 70 4.93 -6.86 -15.25
C SER A 70 5.34 -6.76 -13.77
N TYR A 71 4.38 -6.56 -12.86
CA TYR A 71 4.62 -6.58 -11.43
C TYR A 71 3.37 -6.99 -10.65
N LEU A 72 3.56 -7.54 -9.46
CA LEU A 72 2.51 -7.77 -8.47
C LEU A 72 2.79 -6.91 -7.24
N ALA A 73 1.74 -6.38 -6.62
CA ALA A 73 1.82 -5.63 -5.37
C ALA A 73 1.17 -6.43 -4.24
N LEU A 74 1.78 -6.41 -3.06
CA LEU A 74 1.25 -6.98 -1.83
C LEU A 74 1.28 -5.90 -0.74
N SER A 75 0.28 -5.87 0.13
CA SER A 75 0.27 -5.00 1.32
C SER A 75 0.19 -5.86 2.58
N CYS A 76 1.14 -5.65 3.49
CA CYS A 76 1.14 -6.22 4.84
C CYS A 76 0.79 -5.10 5.81
N GLU A 77 -0.38 -5.19 6.46
CA GLU A 77 -0.72 -4.25 7.52
C GLU A 77 0.29 -4.41 8.67
N THR A 78 0.77 -3.28 9.16
CA THR A 78 1.52 -3.21 10.42
C THR A 78 0.60 -2.56 11.43
N GLY A 79 0.59 -3.06 12.67
CA GLY A 79 -0.24 -2.50 13.73
C GLY A 79 0.02 -1.00 13.94
N ASP A 80 -0.83 -0.33 14.72
CA ASP A 80 -0.83 1.14 14.88
C ASP A 80 0.54 1.75 15.23
N GLU A 81 1.41 0.99 15.92
CA GLU A 81 2.76 1.46 16.30
C GLU A 81 3.86 1.16 15.27
N GLY A 82 3.59 0.37 14.22
CA GLY A 82 4.58 0.04 13.19
C GLY A 82 5.83 -0.68 13.74
N ILE A 83 5.67 -1.41 14.86
CA ILE A 83 6.77 -2.16 15.51
C ILE A 83 6.70 -3.65 15.14
N ASP A 84 5.51 -4.17 14.83
CA ASP A 84 5.34 -5.56 14.45
C ASP A 84 5.43 -5.75 12.93
N PHE A 85 6.64 -6.10 12.48
CA PHE A 85 6.93 -6.48 11.10
C PHE A 85 7.05 -8.00 10.93
N GLU A 86 6.69 -8.80 11.94
CA GLU A 86 6.98 -10.24 11.90
C GLU A 86 6.23 -10.92 10.74
N GLY A 87 4.97 -10.55 10.53
CA GLY A 87 4.18 -11.03 9.38
C GLY A 87 4.84 -10.68 8.04
N ALA A 88 5.28 -9.42 7.88
CA ALA A 88 5.97 -8.99 6.66
C ALA A 88 7.32 -9.70 6.48
N ARG A 89 8.06 -9.96 7.57
CA ARG A 89 9.36 -10.67 7.54
C ARG A 89 9.21 -12.11 7.08
N ILE A 90 8.19 -12.81 7.58
CA ILE A 90 7.88 -14.19 7.15
C ILE A 90 7.57 -14.20 5.65
N VAL A 91 6.76 -13.26 5.18
CA VAL A 91 6.35 -13.15 3.78
C VAL A 91 7.54 -12.88 2.88
N VAL A 92 8.36 -11.88 3.21
CA VAL A 92 9.57 -11.56 2.44
C VAL A 92 10.51 -12.76 2.37
N LYS A 93 10.71 -13.46 3.48
CA LYS A 93 11.55 -14.66 3.52
C LYS A 93 11.00 -15.78 2.62
N GLN A 94 9.70 -16.08 2.69
CA GLN A 94 9.08 -17.09 1.84
C GLN A 94 9.20 -16.75 0.34
N LEU A 95 9.02 -15.48 -0.02
CA LEU A 95 9.19 -15.02 -1.40
C LEU A 95 10.64 -15.17 -1.87
N GLN A 96 11.62 -14.83 -1.03
CA GLN A 96 13.04 -14.99 -1.33
C GLN A 96 13.45 -16.47 -1.44
N ASP A 97 12.96 -17.32 -0.54
CA ASP A 97 13.18 -18.78 -0.57
C ASP A 97 12.60 -19.41 -1.85
N ALA A 98 11.54 -18.83 -2.40
CA ALA A 98 10.94 -19.18 -3.70
C ALA A 98 11.70 -18.62 -4.92
N GLY A 99 12.82 -17.90 -4.71
CA GLY A 99 13.64 -17.31 -5.77
C GLY A 99 13.13 -15.98 -6.32
N LEU A 100 12.12 -15.37 -5.69
CA LEU A 100 11.62 -14.04 -6.04
C LEU A 100 12.49 -12.96 -5.39
N LYS A 101 12.40 -11.73 -5.92
CA LYS A 101 13.17 -10.57 -5.43
C LYS A 101 12.21 -9.44 -5.01
N PRO A 102 11.69 -9.48 -3.78
CA PRO A 102 10.77 -8.46 -3.29
C PRO A 102 11.44 -7.10 -3.11
N ASN A 103 10.79 -6.05 -3.63
CA ASN A 103 11.13 -4.66 -3.32
C ASN A 103 10.24 -4.17 -2.17
N LEU A 104 10.84 -3.58 -1.14
CA LEU A 104 10.16 -3.20 0.10
C LEU A 104 9.96 -1.69 0.20
N TYR A 105 8.71 -1.29 0.40
CA TYR A 105 8.32 0.10 0.56
C TYR A 105 7.36 0.28 1.73
N LYS A 106 7.31 1.49 2.28
CA LYS A 106 6.21 1.96 3.09
C LYS A 106 5.08 2.43 2.17
N GLU A 107 3.88 1.92 2.38
CA GLU A 107 2.70 2.29 1.60
C GLU A 107 2.33 3.78 1.81
N SER A 108 1.93 4.46 0.75
CA SER A 108 1.56 5.87 0.82
C SER A 108 0.35 6.12 1.75
N GLY A 109 0.51 7.03 2.70
CA GLY A 109 -0.56 7.43 3.62
C GLY A 109 -1.01 6.34 4.63
N SER A 110 -0.25 5.25 4.80
CA SER A 110 -0.47 4.26 5.86
C SER A 110 0.87 3.83 6.47
N ASN A 111 0.85 2.95 7.48
CA ASN A 111 2.04 2.31 8.02
C ASN A 111 2.27 0.91 7.43
N ALA A 112 1.42 0.46 6.51
CA ALA A 112 1.55 -0.85 5.88
C ALA A 112 2.86 -0.95 5.09
N VAL A 113 3.42 -2.14 5.05
CA VAL A 113 4.54 -2.47 4.17
C VAL A 113 3.96 -2.87 2.81
N GLN A 114 4.36 -2.17 1.76
CA GLN A 114 4.02 -2.50 0.40
C GLN A 114 5.19 -3.22 -0.27
N ILE A 115 4.94 -4.43 -0.75
CA ILE A 115 5.94 -5.29 -1.39
C ILE A 115 5.64 -5.38 -2.87
N PHE A 116 6.62 -5.08 -3.72
CA PHE A 116 6.51 -5.24 -5.17
C PHE A 116 7.36 -6.41 -5.67
N LEU A 117 6.76 -7.27 -6.46
CA LEU A 117 7.43 -8.34 -7.20
C LEU A 117 7.43 -7.96 -8.67
N ALA A 118 8.61 -7.74 -9.25
CA ALA A 118 8.74 -7.36 -10.66
C ALA A 118 9.09 -8.56 -11.52
N PHE A 119 8.55 -8.59 -12.74
CA PHE A 119 8.75 -9.65 -13.71
C PHE A 119 9.35 -9.10 -14.99
N SER A 120 10.25 -9.86 -15.63
CA SER A 120 10.90 -9.45 -16.88
C SER A 120 9.92 -9.40 -18.07
N GLU A 121 8.80 -10.12 -17.96
CA GLU A 121 7.78 -10.23 -18.99
C GLU A 121 6.38 -10.04 -18.36
N PRO A 122 5.39 -9.54 -19.12
CA PRO A 122 4.02 -9.45 -18.64
C PRO A 122 3.42 -10.83 -18.36
N ILE A 123 2.84 -11.00 -17.17
CA ILE A 123 2.19 -12.21 -16.69
C ILE A 123 0.69 -11.99 -16.48
N GLU A 124 -0.10 -13.08 -16.42
CA GLU A 124 -1.52 -13.00 -16.05
C GLU A 124 -1.66 -12.73 -14.55
N THR A 125 -2.28 -11.61 -14.20
CA THR A 125 -2.32 -11.08 -12.84
C THR A 125 -3.00 -12.03 -11.87
N ASP A 126 -4.19 -12.53 -12.21
CA ASP A 126 -4.96 -13.40 -11.31
C ASP A 126 -4.27 -14.75 -11.10
N TYR A 127 -3.60 -15.28 -12.13
CA TYR A 127 -2.77 -16.48 -12.01
C TYR A 127 -1.60 -16.26 -11.05
N ALA A 128 -0.87 -15.15 -11.22
CA ALA A 128 0.25 -14.80 -10.36
C ALA A 128 -0.19 -14.60 -8.91
N ALA A 129 -1.29 -13.86 -8.70
CA ALA A 129 -1.87 -13.64 -7.38
C ALA A 129 -2.25 -14.97 -6.71
N HIS A 130 -2.86 -15.89 -7.45
CA HIS A 130 -3.21 -17.22 -6.95
C HIS A 130 -1.98 -18.03 -6.53
N VAL A 131 -0.96 -18.14 -7.39
CA VAL A 131 0.28 -18.88 -7.09
C VAL A 131 0.97 -18.31 -5.85
N ILE A 132 1.05 -16.97 -5.74
CA ILE A 132 1.65 -16.32 -4.58
C ILE A 132 0.80 -16.51 -3.32
N ALA A 133 -0.52 -16.47 -3.42
CA ALA A 133 -1.42 -16.74 -2.29
C ALA A 133 -1.21 -18.16 -1.74
N SER A 134 -1.13 -19.15 -2.62
CA SER A 134 -0.92 -20.54 -2.22
C SER A 134 0.48 -20.78 -1.63
N LEU A 135 1.51 -20.08 -2.14
CA LEU A 135 2.86 -20.10 -1.58
C LEU A 135 2.89 -19.56 -0.13
N LEU A 136 2.25 -18.40 0.09
CA LEU A 136 2.36 -17.70 1.38
C LEU A 136 1.52 -18.37 2.47
N LYS A 137 0.35 -18.93 2.12
CA LYS A 137 -0.63 -19.50 3.07
C LYS A 137 -0.93 -18.57 4.26
N ASN A 138 -0.76 -17.27 4.05
CA ASN A 138 -0.81 -16.27 5.09
C ASN A 138 -2.04 -15.39 4.87
N GLU A 139 -2.96 -15.41 5.83
CA GLU A 139 -4.22 -14.66 5.76
C GLU A 139 -4.03 -13.15 6.04
N THR A 140 -2.85 -12.72 6.52
CA THR A 140 -2.61 -11.31 6.89
C THR A 140 -2.10 -10.44 5.76
N VAL A 141 -1.76 -11.02 4.61
CA VAL A 141 -1.27 -10.28 3.45
C VAL A 141 -2.39 -10.08 2.45
N VAL A 142 -2.57 -8.82 2.04
CA VAL A 142 -3.43 -8.49 0.91
C VAL A 142 -2.59 -8.60 -0.35
N ILE A 143 -2.90 -9.58 -1.19
CA ILE A 143 -2.31 -9.71 -2.53
C ILE A 143 -3.24 -8.97 -3.49
N HIS A 144 -2.72 -7.95 -4.16
CA HIS A 144 -3.52 -7.13 -5.06
C HIS A 144 -3.63 -7.80 -6.44
N ASP A 145 -4.84 -7.81 -6.99
CA ASP A 145 -5.20 -8.47 -8.24
C ASP A 145 -6.04 -7.53 -9.14
N THR A 146 -6.83 -8.09 -10.04
CA THR A 146 -7.69 -7.30 -10.93
C THR A 146 -8.95 -6.72 -10.26
N GLU A 147 -9.27 -7.14 -9.03
CA GLU A 147 -10.44 -6.71 -8.27
C GLU A 147 -10.09 -5.88 -7.02
N THR A 148 -8.87 -6.04 -6.51
CA THR A 148 -8.40 -5.39 -5.29
C THR A 148 -7.43 -4.23 -5.61
N PRO A 149 -7.78 -2.98 -5.26
CA PRO A 149 -6.96 -1.83 -5.62
C PRO A 149 -5.79 -1.66 -4.66
N PHE A 150 -4.61 -1.37 -5.21
CA PHE A 150 -3.42 -1.06 -4.44
C PHE A 150 -3.11 0.43 -4.47
N VAL A 151 -2.53 0.94 -3.38
CA VAL A 151 -2.14 2.35 -3.27
C VAL A 151 -1.00 2.66 -4.24
N LEU A 152 -1.14 3.73 -5.03
CA LEU A 152 -0.09 4.11 -5.97
C LEU A 152 1.21 4.49 -5.23
N PRO A 153 2.38 4.10 -5.75
CA PRO A 153 3.66 4.46 -5.16
C PRO A 153 3.97 5.94 -5.36
N LEU A 154 4.97 6.45 -4.64
CA LEU A 154 5.49 7.82 -4.75
C LEU A 154 4.48 8.94 -4.42
N GLN A 155 3.41 8.62 -3.70
CA GLN A 155 2.53 9.62 -3.09
C GLN A 155 3.03 9.97 -1.68
N GLN A 156 2.41 10.95 -1.03
CA GLN A 156 2.76 11.38 0.31
C GLN A 156 2.87 10.21 1.30
N GLY A 157 3.97 10.17 2.06
CA GLY A 157 4.27 9.13 3.04
C GLY A 157 4.90 7.84 2.48
N PHE A 158 5.08 7.72 1.16
CA PHE A 158 5.83 6.61 0.56
C PHE A 158 7.30 6.66 0.98
N ALA A 159 7.90 5.51 1.27
CA ALA A 159 9.32 5.43 1.60
C ALA A 159 9.95 4.12 1.14
N TRP A 160 11.24 4.14 0.83
CA TRP A 160 12.05 2.94 0.58
C TRP A 160 12.46 2.33 1.92
N LEU A 161 12.26 1.02 2.06
CA LEU A 161 12.67 0.28 3.25
C LEU A 161 13.95 -0.52 2.99
N ASN A 162 14.70 -0.83 4.04
CA ASN A 162 15.75 -1.84 4.01
C ASN A 162 15.19 -3.23 4.38
N ASP A 163 16.05 -4.24 4.41
CA ASP A 163 15.69 -5.62 4.77
C ASP A 163 15.25 -5.77 6.25
N ASP A 164 15.54 -4.77 7.08
CA ASP A 164 15.08 -4.66 8.47
C ASP A 164 13.78 -3.87 8.62
N PHE A 165 13.13 -3.49 7.50
CA PHE A 165 11.92 -2.67 7.45
C PHE A 165 12.09 -1.24 7.99
N LEU A 166 13.33 -0.76 8.10
CA LEU A 166 13.67 0.61 8.45
C LEU A 166 13.67 1.51 7.21
N ILE A 167 13.20 2.75 7.38
CA ILE A 167 13.18 3.76 6.33
C ILE A 167 14.61 4.11 5.90
N LYS A 168 14.93 3.86 4.62
CA LYS A 168 16.19 4.29 3.98
C LYS A 168 16.07 5.71 3.46
N VAL A 169 14.97 5.99 2.75
CA VAL A 169 14.71 7.25 2.06
C VAL A 169 13.21 7.47 2.06
N GLU A 170 12.75 8.65 2.45
CA GLU A 170 11.36 9.06 2.28
C GLU A 170 11.19 9.75 0.93
N CYS A 171 10.09 9.45 0.22
CA CYS A 171 9.79 10.10 -1.05
C CYS A 171 9.65 11.62 -0.91
N ASP A 172 9.18 12.09 0.24
CA ASP A 172 8.99 13.52 0.51
C ASP A 172 10.32 14.28 0.69
N GLN A 173 11.45 13.58 0.84
CA GLN A 173 12.79 14.17 0.99
C GLN A 173 13.55 14.32 -0.33
N ILE A 174 13.02 13.77 -1.43
CA ILE A 174 13.65 13.79 -2.75
C ILE A 174 12.72 14.40 -3.78
N ALA A 175 13.31 15.00 -4.83
CA ALA A 175 12.51 15.49 -5.95
C ALA A 175 11.83 14.32 -6.67
N ILE A 176 10.65 14.58 -7.25
CA ILE A 176 9.81 13.54 -7.84
C ILE A 176 10.47 12.81 -9.02
N GLU A 177 11.24 13.52 -9.83
CA GLU A 177 11.95 12.92 -10.98
C GLU A 177 12.99 11.87 -10.52
N PRO A 178 13.93 12.16 -9.61
CA PRO A 178 14.76 11.15 -8.97
C PRO A 178 13.98 10.02 -8.31
N ALA A 179 12.89 10.32 -7.60
CA ALA A 179 12.06 9.33 -6.92
C ALA A 179 11.48 8.29 -7.90
N MET A 180 10.94 8.78 -9.02
CA MET A 180 10.46 7.94 -10.12
C MET A 180 11.58 7.14 -10.78
N ALA A 181 12.75 7.74 -11.02
CA ALA A 181 13.90 7.02 -11.58
C ALA A 181 14.34 5.87 -10.66
N MET A 182 14.43 6.12 -9.35
CA MET A 182 14.77 5.13 -8.33
C MET A 182 13.76 3.99 -8.31
N PHE A 183 12.46 4.30 -8.25
CA PHE A 183 11.41 3.29 -8.24
C PHE A 183 11.42 2.41 -9.51
N LEU A 184 11.53 3.02 -10.69
CA LEU A 184 11.62 2.29 -11.95
C LEU A 184 12.89 1.43 -12.03
N HIS A 185 14.01 1.94 -11.51
CA HIS A 185 15.26 1.19 -11.42
C HIS A 185 15.12 -0.03 -10.51
N ASP A 186 14.49 0.11 -9.34
CA ASP A 186 14.27 -1.01 -8.41
C ASP A 186 13.44 -2.12 -9.07
N LEU A 187 12.33 -1.76 -9.74
CA LEU A 187 11.50 -2.72 -10.46
C LEU A 187 12.27 -3.43 -11.58
N HIS A 188 13.08 -2.69 -12.34
CA HIS A 188 13.87 -3.28 -13.43
C HIS A 188 14.98 -4.19 -12.89
N PHE A 189 15.76 -3.72 -11.91
CA PHE A 189 16.92 -4.42 -11.38
C PHE A 189 16.55 -5.71 -10.64
N ASN A 190 15.42 -5.68 -9.92
CA ASN A 190 14.90 -6.83 -9.18
C ASN A 190 13.85 -7.63 -9.97
N SER A 191 13.73 -7.38 -11.28
CA SER A 191 12.87 -8.21 -12.13
C SER A 191 13.36 -9.65 -12.17
N VAL A 192 12.43 -10.59 -12.11
CA VAL A 192 12.69 -12.02 -12.26
C VAL A 192 11.94 -12.60 -13.47
N PRO A 193 12.42 -13.68 -14.09
CA PRO A 193 11.68 -14.34 -15.16
C PRO A 193 10.35 -14.92 -14.66
N SER A 194 9.33 -14.92 -15.53
CA SER A 194 7.99 -15.42 -15.23
C SER A 194 7.95 -16.94 -14.99
N ASP A 195 8.92 -17.67 -15.53
CA ASP A 195 9.07 -19.13 -15.37
C ASP A 195 9.25 -19.59 -13.90
N ILE A 196 9.58 -18.66 -12.98
CA ILE A 196 9.62 -18.95 -11.55
C ILE A 196 8.22 -19.24 -11.03
N LEU A 197 7.20 -18.51 -11.49
CA LEU A 197 5.82 -18.73 -11.07
C LEU A 197 5.29 -20.08 -11.54
N GLU A 198 5.64 -20.50 -12.76
CA GLU A 198 5.24 -21.81 -13.29
C GLU A 198 5.82 -22.95 -12.43
N ARG A 199 7.08 -22.83 -12.02
CA ARG A 199 7.75 -23.80 -11.14
C ARG A 199 7.09 -23.88 -9.76
N LEU A 200 6.65 -22.75 -9.24
CA LEU A 200 5.92 -22.70 -7.96
C LEU A 200 4.53 -23.35 -8.09
N GLY A 201 3.80 -23.06 -9.18
CA GLY A 201 2.48 -23.66 -9.42
C GLY A 201 2.50 -25.19 -9.56
N ILE A 202 3.50 -25.76 -10.25
CA ILE A 202 3.63 -27.22 -10.44
C ILE A 202 3.93 -27.94 -9.12
N THR A 203 4.67 -27.30 -8.23
CA THR A 203 5.06 -27.88 -6.94
C THR A 203 3.82 -28.19 -6.08
N GLU A 204 2.74 -27.42 -6.23
CA GLU A 204 1.50 -27.65 -5.48
C GLU A 204 0.64 -28.78 -6.04
N GLU A 205 0.46 -28.86 -7.36
CA GLU A 205 -0.33 -29.94 -7.98
C GLU A 205 0.28 -31.31 -7.72
N THR A 206 1.61 -31.38 -7.63
CA THR A 206 2.33 -32.63 -7.35
C THR A 206 2.13 -33.11 -5.91
N LEU A 207 1.94 -32.20 -4.95
CA LEU A 207 1.68 -32.55 -3.55
C LEU A 207 0.22 -32.97 -3.28
N CYS A 208 -0.71 -32.60 -4.14
CA CYS A 208 -2.11 -33.00 -4.03
C CYS A 208 -2.41 -34.36 -4.70
N THR A 209 -1.51 -34.85 -5.57
CA THR A 209 -1.72 -36.06 -6.39
C THR A 209 -1.04 -37.32 -5.83
N THR A 210 -0.64 -37.31 -4.54
CA THR A 210 -0.19 -38.52 -3.82
C THR A 210 -1.08 -38.81 -2.62
N ALA A 211 -2.38 -38.95 -2.86
CA ALA A 211 -3.32 -39.61 -1.96
C ALA A 211 -4.01 -40.75 -2.71
N THR A 212 -3.24 -41.74 -3.16
CA THR A 212 -3.81 -43.06 -3.44
C THR A 212 -4.26 -43.67 -2.11
N PRO A 213 -5.55 -44.02 -1.92
CA PRO A 213 -5.98 -44.77 -0.76
C PRO A 213 -5.40 -46.17 -0.85
N VAL A 214 -4.35 -46.44 -0.07
CA VAL A 214 -3.99 -47.82 0.27
C VAL A 214 -5.14 -48.33 1.14
N VAL A 215 -6.05 -49.08 0.51
CA VAL A 215 -7.02 -49.92 1.20
C VAL A 215 -6.23 -51.05 1.85
N GLU A 216 -5.63 -50.77 3.01
CA GLU A 216 -5.20 -51.82 3.93
C GLU A 216 -6.44 -52.42 4.56
N THR A 217 -6.72 -53.66 4.18
CA THR A 217 -7.76 -54.50 4.78
C THR A 217 -7.29 -54.83 6.19
N ILE A 218 -7.76 -54.08 7.18
CA ILE A 218 -7.50 -54.38 8.59
C ILE A 218 -8.47 -55.48 9.01
N GLU A 219 -7.95 -56.69 9.16
CA GLU A 219 -8.61 -57.78 9.87
C GLU A 219 -8.79 -57.40 11.36
N LEU A 220 -10.05 -57.38 11.78
CA LEU A 220 -10.50 -57.22 13.16
C LEU A 220 -9.95 -58.35 14.03
N THR A 221 -8.92 -58.07 14.82
CA THR A 221 -8.52 -58.90 15.95
C THR A 221 -8.96 -58.26 17.26
N GLU A 222 -9.71 -59.03 18.04
CA GLU A 222 -10.31 -58.69 19.33
C GLU A 222 -9.27 -58.17 20.33
N PHE A 223 -9.44 -56.93 20.78
CA PHE A 223 -8.68 -56.37 21.89
C PHE A 223 -9.47 -56.52 23.19
N LYS A 224 -8.90 -57.29 24.12
CA LYS A 224 -9.45 -57.63 25.43
C LYS A 224 -9.11 -56.53 26.44
N VAL A 225 -10.15 -56.03 27.11
CA VAL A 225 -10.10 -55.07 28.23
C VAL A 225 -9.41 -55.68 29.45
N PRO A 226 -8.56 -54.91 30.15
CA PRO A 226 -8.60 -54.93 31.62
C PRO A 226 -8.59 -53.51 32.24
N GLN A 227 -9.53 -53.26 33.14
CA GLN A 227 -9.43 -52.28 34.25
C GLN A 227 -8.98 -53.02 35.53
N PRO A 228 -8.91 -52.37 36.71
CA PRO A 228 -8.08 -51.24 37.12
C PRO A 228 -7.23 -51.63 38.35
N ILE A 229 -6.14 -50.90 38.66
CA ILE A 229 -5.47 -51.01 39.97
C ILE A 229 -5.33 -49.60 40.56
N ALA A 230 -5.76 -49.49 41.80
CA ALA A 230 -5.78 -48.30 42.64
C ALA A 230 -4.52 -48.22 43.54
N ASP A 231 -4.34 -47.00 44.06
CA ASP A 231 -3.65 -46.59 45.30
C ASP A 231 -2.12 -46.71 45.40
N GLU A 232 -1.44 -45.57 45.61
CA GLU A 232 -0.81 -45.23 46.90
C GLU A 232 -0.17 -43.80 46.92
N THR A 233 -0.80 -42.95 47.73
CA THR A 233 -0.32 -41.98 48.75
C THR A 233 1.14 -41.47 48.88
N LEU A 234 1.22 -40.17 49.24
CA LEU A 234 2.24 -39.42 50.06
C LEU A 234 3.57 -39.05 49.34
N THR A 235 4.21 -37.89 49.50
CA THR A 235 4.34 -36.97 50.66
C THR A 235 4.95 -35.61 50.24
N ALA A 236 4.83 -34.64 51.15
CA ALA A 236 5.23 -33.22 51.18
C ALA A 236 6.68 -32.80 50.86
N GLN A 237 6.84 -31.52 50.49
CA GLN A 237 7.81 -30.49 50.97
C GLN A 237 7.55 -29.22 50.14
N GLU A 238 7.09 -28.05 50.62
CA GLU A 238 7.44 -27.14 51.72
C GLU A 238 8.74 -26.33 51.52
N GLU A 239 8.60 -25.00 51.70
CA GLU A 239 9.59 -23.90 51.83
C GLU A 239 10.32 -23.38 50.57
N ALA A 240 10.58 -22.08 50.36
CA ALA A 240 10.27 -20.84 51.08
C ALA A 240 10.53 -19.60 50.19
N ALA A 241 9.79 -18.53 50.51
CA ALA A 241 10.01 -17.09 50.40
C ALA A 241 11.20 -16.50 49.60
N LEU A 242 10.93 -15.43 48.84
CA LEU A 242 11.58 -14.14 49.09
C LEU A 242 10.72 -12.95 48.63
N ASP A 243 10.44 -12.07 49.59
CA ASP A 243 9.97 -10.70 49.44
C ASP A 243 10.85 -9.87 48.50
N THR A 244 10.26 -8.94 47.75
CA THR A 244 10.74 -7.56 47.79
C THR A 244 9.64 -6.57 47.43
N HIS A 245 9.45 -5.69 48.38
CA HIS A 245 8.51 -4.59 48.47
C HIS A 245 9.22 -3.32 47.98
N ILE A 246 8.68 -2.61 46.97
CA ILE A 246 8.93 -1.17 46.76
C ILE A 246 7.60 -0.50 46.35
N GLN A 247 7.11 0.34 47.26
CA GLN A 247 6.11 1.39 47.02
C GLN A 247 6.73 2.52 46.18
N GLU A 248 5.92 3.29 45.45
CA GLU A 248 5.70 4.73 45.75
C GLU A 248 4.92 5.44 44.60
N SER A 249 3.66 5.75 44.92
CA SER A 249 2.93 7.02 44.70
C SER A 249 3.09 7.83 43.40
N ALA A 250 1.97 8.03 42.69
CA ALA A 250 1.55 9.36 42.27
C ALA A 250 0.02 9.45 42.10
N HIS A 251 -0.53 10.45 42.77
CA HIS A 251 -1.93 10.78 42.96
C HIS A 251 -2.31 11.85 41.92
N ILE A 252 -3.32 11.63 41.07
CA ILE A 252 -3.97 12.70 40.31
C ILE A 252 -5.49 12.52 40.36
N ASN A 253 -6.17 13.50 40.94
CA ASN A 253 -7.62 13.68 40.91
C ASN A 253 -8.09 14.18 39.53
N PRO A 254 -9.29 13.79 39.09
CA PRO A 254 -10.13 14.65 38.26
C PRO A 254 -11.44 15.05 38.99
N PRO A 255 -11.93 16.29 38.83
CA PRO A 255 -13.26 16.70 39.25
C PRO A 255 -14.30 16.59 38.11
N PRO A 256 -15.60 16.74 38.42
CA PRO A 256 -16.70 16.07 37.72
C PRO A 256 -17.43 16.97 36.71
N ALA A 257 -18.15 16.36 35.76
CA ALA A 257 -19.24 17.01 35.04
C ALA A 257 -20.33 15.99 34.67
N GLU A 258 -21.56 16.45 34.87
CA GLU A 258 -22.83 15.73 34.94
C GLU A 258 -23.39 15.38 33.55
N LEU A 259 -24.07 14.23 33.46
CA LEU A 259 -25.03 13.88 32.39
C LEU A 259 -26.45 14.29 32.87
N PRO A 260 -27.42 14.57 31.97
CA PRO A 260 -28.22 13.46 31.46
C PRO A 260 -28.69 13.61 30.00
N GLY A 261 -28.54 12.54 29.23
CA GLY A 261 -29.21 12.32 27.96
C GLY A 261 -29.48 10.83 27.80
N VAL A 262 -30.51 10.34 28.48
CA VAL A 262 -30.92 8.93 28.48
C VAL A 262 -31.59 8.61 27.14
N ALA A 263 -30.88 7.89 26.27
CA ALA A 263 -31.48 7.18 25.16
C ALA A 263 -31.73 5.73 25.59
N THR A 264 -33.01 5.41 25.83
CA THR A 264 -33.47 4.08 26.20
C THR A 264 -33.22 3.10 25.04
N GLN A 265 -32.23 2.22 25.17
CA GLN A 265 -32.09 1.05 24.31
C GLN A 265 -33.00 -0.07 24.83
N VAL A 266 -34.01 -0.43 24.05
CA VAL A 266 -34.81 -1.63 24.27
C VAL A 266 -34.10 -2.80 23.60
N GLN A 267 -33.48 -3.69 24.38
CA GLN A 267 -33.00 -4.98 23.90
C GLN A 267 -34.12 -6.01 23.98
N VAL A 268 -34.56 -6.53 22.83
CA VAL A 268 -35.41 -7.72 22.76
C VAL A 268 -34.53 -8.90 22.38
N GLN A 269 -34.42 -9.86 23.29
CA GLN A 269 -33.65 -11.09 23.13
C GLN A 269 -34.54 -12.14 22.45
N VAL A 270 -34.15 -12.62 21.26
CA VAL A 270 -34.82 -13.73 20.57
C VAL A 270 -33.84 -14.90 20.48
N PRO A 271 -34.23 -16.13 20.84
CA PRO A 271 -33.33 -17.28 20.83
C PRO A 271 -33.21 -17.84 19.41
N GLY A 272 -31.99 -17.86 18.87
CA GLY A 272 -31.67 -18.41 17.54
C GLY A 272 -30.88 -17.43 16.70
N GLY A 273 -29.57 -17.67 16.61
CA GLY A 273 -28.57 -16.72 16.08
C GLY A 273 -28.83 -16.21 14.66
N ARG A 274 -28.92 -14.88 14.55
CA ARG A 274 -28.33 -14.00 13.52
C ARG A 274 -28.71 -12.55 13.87
N GLN A 275 -27.73 -11.72 14.23
CA GLN A 275 -27.95 -10.28 14.44
C GLN A 275 -28.04 -9.58 13.07
N LEU A 276 -29.20 -9.00 12.77
CA LEU A 276 -29.35 -8.04 11.68
C LEU A 276 -29.38 -6.65 12.30
N LEU A 277 -28.41 -5.81 11.95
CA LEU A 277 -28.40 -4.38 12.23
C LEU A 277 -29.46 -3.71 11.35
N LEU A 278 -30.65 -3.49 11.91
CA LEU A 278 -31.68 -2.66 11.30
C LEU A 278 -31.50 -1.22 11.79
N PHE A 279 -31.16 -0.33 10.87
CA PHE A 279 -31.19 1.11 11.13
C PHE A 279 -32.65 1.57 11.19
N PRO A 280 -33.08 2.31 12.23
CA PRO A 280 -34.40 2.91 12.26
C PRO A 280 -34.50 3.94 11.12
N VAL A 281 -35.38 3.67 10.16
CA VAL A 281 -35.82 4.67 9.18
C VAL A 281 -36.91 5.48 9.89
N ASP A 282 -36.57 6.69 10.29
CA ASP A 282 -37.55 7.67 10.76
C ASP A 282 -38.50 8.00 9.60
N SER A 283 -39.65 7.33 9.56
CA SER A 283 -40.76 7.66 8.68
C SER A 283 -41.55 8.84 9.22
N HIS A 284 -40.90 10.00 9.29
CA HIS A 284 -41.58 11.29 9.31
C HIS A 284 -41.48 11.90 7.92
N VAL A 285 -42.44 11.54 7.07
CA VAL A 285 -42.69 12.23 5.79
C VAL A 285 -43.26 13.60 6.12
N VAL A 286 -42.39 14.59 6.29
CA VAL A 286 -42.76 15.99 6.12
C VAL A 286 -42.84 16.22 4.62
N GLN A 287 -44.07 16.32 4.10
CA GLN A 287 -44.30 16.78 2.73
C GLN A 287 -43.80 18.22 2.61
N PHE A 288 -42.59 18.39 2.08
CA PHE A 288 -42.17 19.68 1.54
C PHE A 288 -42.87 19.88 0.20
N GLU A 289 -43.85 20.79 0.19
CA GLU A 289 -44.39 21.31 -1.06
C GLU A 289 -43.24 21.98 -1.85
N LEU A 290 -42.90 21.39 -3.00
CA LEU A 290 -41.96 21.96 -3.95
C LEU A 290 -42.48 23.33 -4.43
N PRO A 291 -41.65 24.39 -4.41
CA PRO A 291 -42.04 25.71 -4.90
C PRO A 291 -42.47 25.63 -6.38
N LYS A 292 -43.70 26.05 -6.67
CA LYS A 292 -44.29 26.02 -8.03
C LYS A 292 -43.73 27.04 -9.01
N GLU A 293 -42.73 27.84 -8.64
CA GLU A 293 -42.12 28.81 -9.54
C GLU A 293 -40.61 28.62 -9.66
N ARG A 294 -40.17 28.31 -10.89
CA ARG A 294 -38.75 28.36 -11.26
C ARG A 294 -38.27 29.81 -11.12
N PRO A 295 -37.16 30.07 -10.38
CA PRO A 295 -36.61 31.41 -10.28
C PRO A 295 -36.18 31.89 -11.68
N LYS A 296 -36.77 33.00 -12.12
CA LYS A 296 -36.40 33.66 -13.39
C LYS A 296 -34.93 34.08 -13.31
N ARG A 297 -34.11 33.48 -14.16
CA ARG A 297 -32.67 33.77 -14.33
C ARG A 297 -32.50 35.27 -14.66
N LYS A 298 -32.08 36.08 -13.68
CA LYS A 298 -31.63 37.46 -13.91
C LYS A 298 -30.47 37.40 -14.90
N LYS A 299 -30.66 37.99 -16.09
CA LYS A 299 -29.59 38.23 -17.06
C LYS A 299 -28.53 39.07 -16.34
N ARG A 300 -27.34 38.51 -16.14
CA ARG A 300 -26.19 39.27 -15.64
C ARG A 300 -25.92 40.40 -16.63
N ALA A 301 -25.70 41.61 -16.11
CA ALA A 301 -25.24 42.73 -16.89
C ALA A 301 -23.95 42.31 -17.61
N ARG A 302 -23.90 42.57 -18.92
CA ARG A 302 -22.65 42.51 -19.67
C ARG A 302 -21.71 43.52 -19.02
N SER A 303 -20.55 43.05 -18.58
CA SER A 303 -19.45 43.92 -18.18
C SER A 303 -19.00 44.70 -19.39
N ASP A 304 -19.30 46.00 -19.40
CA ASP A 304 -18.67 46.94 -20.31
C ASP A 304 -17.19 47.05 -19.93
N LEU A 305 -16.35 46.43 -20.76
CA LEU A 305 -14.91 46.65 -20.74
C LEU A 305 -14.64 47.99 -21.45
N PRO A 306 -13.94 48.95 -20.81
CA PRO A 306 -13.48 50.13 -21.52
C PRO A 306 -12.43 49.73 -22.56
N ALA A 307 -12.71 50.05 -23.82
CA ALA A 307 -11.71 50.09 -24.87
C ALA A 307 -10.80 51.28 -24.58
N ASP A 308 -9.55 50.99 -24.22
CA ASP A 308 -8.36 51.86 -24.23
C ASP A 308 -7.52 51.67 -22.95
N ALA A 309 -6.82 50.54 -22.89
CA ALA A 309 -5.65 50.37 -22.04
C ALA A 309 -4.56 49.68 -22.87
N GLN A 310 -3.71 50.48 -23.50
CA GLN A 310 -2.45 50.05 -24.08
C GLN A 310 -1.55 49.54 -22.94
N PRO A 311 -1.07 48.29 -22.95
CA PRO A 311 -0.03 47.89 -22.01
C PRO A 311 1.32 48.40 -22.52
N GLU A 312 1.87 49.43 -21.86
CA GLU A 312 3.30 49.70 -21.95
C GLU A 312 4.06 48.55 -21.26
N ILE A 313 4.62 47.67 -22.09
CA ILE A 313 5.52 46.61 -21.63
C ILE A 313 6.90 47.24 -21.43
N SER A 314 7.16 47.75 -20.22
CA SER A 314 8.49 48.09 -19.74
C SER A 314 9.21 46.82 -19.30
N PHE A 315 10.09 46.29 -20.16
CA PHE A 315 11.03 45.24 -19.76
C PHE A 315 12.18 45.82 -18.91
N PRO A 316 12.46 45.30 -17.71
CA PRO A 316 13.69 45.66 -17.01
C PRO A 316 14.89 45.04 -17.73
N SER A 317 15.71 45.92 -18.31
CA SER A 317 17.06 45.65 -18.81
C SER A 317 17.96 45.14 -17.68
N LEU A 318 18.12 43.82 -17.59
CA LEU A 318 19.14 43.15 -16.77
C LEU A 318 20.03 42.29 -17.68
N PHE A 319 20.84 42.95 -18.51
CA PHE A 319 22.07 42.35 -19.03
C PHE A 319 23.19 43.40 -18.93
N SER A 320 23.88 43.36 -17.79
CA SER A 320 25.15 44.01 -17.58
C SER A 320 26.24 43.27 -18.34
N VAL A 321 26.80 43.95 -19.35
CA VAL A 321 28.23 44.08 -19.67
C VAL A 321 29.11 42.85 -19.35
N PHE A 322 29.48 42.11 -20.40
CA PHE A 322 30.69 41.28 -20.41
C PHE A 322 31.92 42.19 -20.54
N PRO A 323 32.96 42.04 -19.70
CA PRO A 323 34.28 42.51 -20.06
C PRO A 323 34.98 41.48 -20.94
N THR A 324 35.36 41.96 -22.12
CA THR A 324 36.34 41.40 -23.04
C THR A 324 37.73 41.36 -22.37
N ASP A 325 38.58 40.47 -22.90
CA ASP A 325 40.03 40.33 -22.70
C ASP A 325 40.51 39.35 -21.63
N ALA A 326 40.99 38.19 -22.09
CA ALA A 326 42.41 37.87 -21.99
C ALA A 326 42.76 36.64 -22.84
N GLN A 327 43.68 36.85 -23.77
CA GLN A 327 44.40 35.84 -24.52
C GLN A 327 45.17 34.91 -23.57
N GLY A 328 45.10 33.61 -23.82
CA GLY A 328 45.86 32.58 -23.10
C GLY A 328 46.21 31.43 -24.03
N VAL A 329 47.21 31.66 -24.88
CA VAL A 329 47.91 30.63 -25.65
C VAL A 329 48.67 29.73 -24.68
N MET A 330 48.37 28.42 -24.63
CA MET A 330 49.36 27.43 -24.23
C MET A 330 49.22 26.13 -25.02
N GLN A 331 50.39 25.65 -25.42
CA GLN A 331 50.69 24.63 -26.41
C GLN A 331 50.42 23.19 -25.93
N PRO A 332 50.32 22.22 -26.87
CA PRO A 332 50.29 20.79 -26.56
C PRO A 332 51.69 20.29 -26.13
N SER A 333 51.78 19.73 -24.93
CA SER A 333 52.95 18.95 -24.50
C SER A 333 52.91 17.56 -25.13
N LYS A 334 53.99 17.27 -25.84
CA LYS A 334 54.31 16.05 -26.58
C LYS A 334 54.46 14.81 -25.69
N GLU A 335 54.18 13.69 -26.32
CA GLU A 335 54.66 12.33 -26.05
C GLU A 335 56.14 12.28 -25.63
N ALA A 336 56.45 11.36 -24.70
CA ALA A 336 57.73 10.68 -24.64
C ALA A 336 57.50 9.22 -24.22
N HIS A 337 57.73 8.33 -25.19
CA HIS A 337 58.07 6.93 -25.01
C HIS A 337 59.46 6.76 -24.38
N ASP A 338 59.72 5.52 -23.95
CA ASP A 338 61.00 4.87 -23.60
C ASP A 338 61.57 5.09 -22.18
N ASN A 339 61.33 4.13 -21.28
CA ASN A 339 62.19 2.94 -21.07
C ASN A 339 61.56 1.94 -20.10
#